data_AF-A0A1G3F340-F1
#
_entry.id   AF-A0A1G3F340-F1
#
_cell.length_a   1.000
_cell.length_b   1.000
_cell.length_c   1.000
_cell.angle_alpha   90.00
_cell.angle_beta   90.00
_cell.angle_gamma   90.00
#
_symmetry.space_group_name_H-M   'P 1'
#
loop_
_entity.id
_entity.type
_entity.pdbx_description
1 polymer ?
#
loop_
_entity_poly.entity_id
_entity_poly.type
_entity_poly.pdbx_seq_one_letter_code
_entity_poly.pdbx_strand_id
1 'polypeptide(L)'
;MQAATPMVEDRIRNVDPAAASAPADAPEPPREPPAEPEFEFILPTPRAPAPAPTPVVATPFVELVLLEPDVAAVEKALRELEYDYPQIVPQLLALAHSVAKAARESSLALAGRRTGAWVFAREYALDDGLDLREAIEHIGAPALRALVEVDQQGAQLHIHDSPLCTEDGHSGCSFFSGFLEGLLGPAIAPGGLSIFPVCCRSYGADECVLAISD
;
A
#
# COMPACT_ATOMS: atom_id res chain seq x y z
N MET A 1 9.68 -45.97 -45.55
CA MET A 1 10.15 -45.88 -46.96
C MET A 1 9.68 -44.53 -47.46
N GLN A 2 10.57 -43.53 -47.41
CA GLN A 2 11.35 -43.04 -48.57
C GLN A 2 10.44 -42.37 -49.60
N ALA A 3 10.76 -41.23 -50.19
CA ALA A 3 11.82 -40.24 -50.04
C ALA A 3 11.55 -39.24 -51.19
N ALA A 4 12.31 -38.15 -51.17
CA ALA A 4 12.81 -37.50 -52.38
C ALA A 4 11.85 -36.58 -53.15
N THR A 5 12.10 -35.29 -52.93
CA THR A 5 12.20 -34.29 -53.99
C THR A 5 12.92 -34.83 -55.24
N PRO A 6 12.55 -34.30 -56.41
CA PRO A 6 13.54 -33.81 -57.37
C PRO A 6 13.08 -32.40 -57.87
N MET A 7 13.90 -31.34 -57.95
CA MET A 7 14.99 -31.05 -58.91
C MET A 7 14.63 -31.55 -60.34
N VAL A 8 14.74 -30.85 -61.46
CA VAL A 8 15.38 -29.60 -61.89
C VAL A 8 15.04 -29.45 -63.41
N GLU A 9 15.14 -28.22 -63.95
CA GLU A 9 15.40 -27.80 -65.36
C GLU A 9 14.71 -28.47 -66.57
N ASP A 10 14.21 -27.66 -67.52
CA ASP A 10 14.96 -27.24 -68.73
C ASP A 10 14.05 -26.28 -69.57
N ARG A 11 14.38 -25.02 -69.89
CA ARG A 11 15.48 -24.43 -70.70
C ARG A 11 15.05 -24.12 -72.15
N ILE A 12 15.69 -23.07 -72.69
CA ILE A 12 15.99 -22.78 -74.12
C ILE A 12 15.00 -21.87 -74.86
N ARG A 13 15.38 -20.81 -75.60
CA ARG A 13 16.63 -20.06 -75.93
C ARG A 13 16.14 -18.82 -76.72
N ASN A 14 16.86 -17.71 -76.90
CA ASN A 14 18.12 -17.48 -77.63
C ASN A 14 18.37 -15.94 -77.58
N VAL A 15 19.57 -15.35 -77.69
CA VAL A 15 20.52 -15.42 -78.82
C VAL A 15 21.95 -15.07 -78.34
N ASP A 16 22.88 -15.86 -78.88
CA ASP A 16 24.37 -15.83 -79.01
C ASP A 16 25.04 -14.53 -79.54
N PRO A 17 26.39 -14.45 -79.75
CA PRO A 17 27.53 -15.20 -79.18
C PRO A 17 28.80 -14.33 -78.88
N ALA A 18 29.85 -15.03 -78.44
CA ALA A 18 31.26 -14.86 -78.81
C ALA A 18 32.17 -13.87 -78.03
N ALA A 19 32.94 -14.48 -77.11
CA ALA A 19 34.41 -14.51 -77.08
C ALA A 19 35.21 -13.20 -77.18
N ALA A 20 35.94 -12.87 -76.11
CA ALA A 20 37.41 -13.03 -76.04
C ALA A 20 37.93 -12.46 -74.71
N SER A 21 38.92 -13.16 -74.13
CA SER A 21 39.49 -12.89 -72.82
C SER A 21 40.70 -11.95 -72.86
N ALA A 22 40.87 -11.22 -71.74
CA ALA A 22 42.11 -10.70 -71.12
C ALA A 22 42.72 -9.40 -71.73
N PRO A 23 43.36 -8.53 -70.91
CA PRO A 23 44.08 -8.85 -69.67
C PRO A 23 43.73 -8.01 -68.43
N ALA A 24 44.35 -8.45 -67.33
CA ALA A 24 44.36 -7.84 -66.01
C ALA A 24 45.09 -6.49 -65.97
N ASP A 25 44.60 -5.56 -65.13
CA ASP A 25 45.48 -4.73 -64.30
C ASP A 25 44.74 -4.20 -63.05
N ALA A 26 45.54 -3.81 -62.07
CA ALA A 26 45.33 -3.54 -60.64
C ALA A 26 44.09 -2.71 -60.18
N PRO A 27 43.71 -2.82 -58.88
CA PRO A 27 42.47 -2.25 -58.33
C PRO A 27 42.54 -0.72 -58.17
N GLU A 28 41.55 -0.04 -58.75
CA GLU A 28 41.24 1.38 -58.56
C GLU A 28 40.47 1.60 -57.23
N PRO A 29 40.80 2.64 -56.44
CA PRO A 29 40.38 2.75 -55.05
C PRO A 29 38.87 2.93 -54.84
N PRO A 30 38.35 2.50 -53.67
CA PRO A 30 36.94 2.61 -53.32
C PRO A 30 36.43 4.05 -53.35
N ARG A 31 35.28 4.25 -54.02
CA ARG A 31 34.50 5.48 -54.03
C ARG A 31 34.16 5.92 -52.60
N GLU A 32 34.44 7.18 -52.26
CA GLU A 32 34.14 7.76 -50.96
C GLU A 32 32.63 7.75 -50.66
N PRO A 33 32.22 7.34 -49.45
CA PRO A 33 30.83 7.38 -49.02
C PRO A 33 30.35 8.83 -48.80
N PRO A 34 29.03 9.08 -48.92
CA PRO A 34 28.46 10.40 -48.66
C PRO A 34 28.71 10.84 -47.21
N ALA A 35 29.04 12.12 -47.04
CA ALA A 35 29.31 12.76 -45.75
C ALA A 35 28.22 12.47 -44.72
N GLU A 36 28.63 11.94 -43.58
CA GLU A 36 27.77 11.76 -42.40
C GLU A 36 27.35 13.13 -41.86
N PRO A 37 26.11 13.27 -41.34
CA PRO A 37 25.70 14.50 -40.68
C PRO A 37 26.59 14.74 -39.46
N GLU A 38 27.13 15.95 -39.36
CA GLU A 38 27.93 16.38 -38.21
C GLU A 38 27.10 16.18 -36.94
N PHE A 39 27.48 15.19 -36.14
CA PHE A 39 26.94 15.01 -34.79
C PHE A 39 27.43 16.20 -33.95
N GLU A 40 26.61 17.23 -33.91
CA GLU A 40 26.79 18.37 -33.01
C GLU A 40 26.78 17.82 -31.58
N PHE A 41 27.96 17.77 -30.96
CA PHE A 41 28.10 17.45 -29.55
C PHE A 41 27.32 18.50 -28.76
N ILE A 42 26.13 18.13 -28.27
CA ILE A 42 25.36 18.95 -27.34
C ILE A 42 26.18 19.08 -26.06
N LEU A 43 26.95 20.16 -25.94
CA LEU A 43 27.60 20.52 -24.69
C LEU A 43 26.51 20.91 -23.68
N PRO A 44 26.51 20.33 -22.46
CA PRO A 44 25.55 20.71 -21.43
C PRO A 44 25.66 22.21 -21.15
N THR A 45 24.56 22.93 -21.32
CA THR A 45 24.47 24.34 -20.94
C THR A 45 24.83 24.48 -19.46
N PRO A 46 25.76 25.38 -19.06
CA PRO A 46 26.08 25.59 -17.66
C PRO A 46 24.81 25.95 -16.88
N ARG A 47 24.47 25.13 -15.88
CA ARG A 47 23.31 25.37 -15.01
C ARG A 47 23.51 26.71 -14.29
N ALA A 48 22.52 27.60 -14.37
CA ALA A 48 22.52 28.83 -13.61
C ALA A 48 22.71 28.51 -12.11
N PRO A 49 23.51 29.32 -11.37
CA PRO A 49 23.72 29.10 -9.95
C PRO A 49 22.38 29.11 -9.21
N ALA A 50 22.16 28.10 -8.38
CA ALA A 50 20.94 27.98 -7.59
C ALA A 50 20.77 29.22 -6.70
N PRO A 51 19.54 29.74 -6.52
CA PRO A 51 19.29 30.80 -5.56
C PRO A 51 19.77 30.36 -4.17
N ALA A 52 20.38 31.29 -3.44
CA ALA A 52 20.88 31.03 -2.10
C ALA A 52 19.74 30.46 -1.22
N PRO A 53 20.01 29.43 -0.41
CA PRO A 53 19.00 28.84 0.45
C PRO A 53 18.47 29.92 1.40
N THR A 54 17.17 30.18 1.32
CA THR A 54 16.45 30.96 2.34
C THR A 54 16.70 30.30 3.70
N PRO A 55 17.00 31.08 4.76
CA PRO A 55 17.16 30.51 6.09
C PRO A 55 15.85 29.84 6.48
N VAL A 56 15.87 28.51 6.57
CA VAL A 56 14.78 27.73 7.13
C VAL A 56 14.74 28.07 8.60
N VAL A 57 13.75 28.86 9.01
CA VAL A 57 13.43 29.03 10.42
C VAL A 57 13.00 27.66 10.91
N ALA A 58 13.91 26.96 11.59
CA ALA A 58 13.61 25.69 12.23
C ALA A 58 12.55 25.97 13.30
N THR A 59 11.29 25.66 12.99
CA THR A 59 10.27 25.51 14.03
C THR A 59 10.77 24.43 14.98
N PRO A 60 10.89 24.70 16.29
CA PRO A 60 11.36 23.68 17.22
C PRO A 60 10.46 22.45 17.10
N PHE A 61 11.07 21.28 16.90
CA PHE A 61 10.37 20.02 16.94
C PHE A 61 9.91 19.79 18.39
N VAL A 62 8.66 20.14 18.67
CA VAL A 62 8.02 19.81 19.95
C VAL A 62 7.49 18.40 19.81
N GLU A 63 8.24 17.43 20.35
CA GLU A 63 7.76 16.07 20.50
C GLU A 63 6.52 16.11 21.41
N LEU A 64 5.36 15.77 20.84
CA LEU A 64 4.12 15.67 21.60
C LEU A 64 4.25 14.46 22.51
N VAL A 65 4.36 14.69 23.82
CA VAL A 65 4.32 13.63 24.82
C VAL A 65 2.96 12.93 24.71
N LEU A 66 2.97 11.65 24.36
CA LEU A 66 1.75 10.82 24.33
C LEU A 66 1.10 10.87 25.71
N LEU A 67 -0.18 11.23 25.75
CA LEU A 67 -0.97 11.29 26.97
C LEU A 67 -1.79 10.02 27.15
N GLU A 68 -2.05 9.69 28.40
CA GLU A 68 -3.00 8.65 28.79
C GLU A 68 -4.39 8.93 28.17
N PRO A 69 -5.20 7.88 27.93
CA PRO A 69 -6.52 8.04 27.36
C PRO A 69 -7.44 8.85 28.27
N ASP A 70 -8.24 9.74 27.69
CA ASP A 70 -9.39 10.35 28.37
C ASP A 70 -10.51 9.32 28.54
N VAL A 71 -10.49 8.61 29.66
CA VAL A 71 -11.45 7.54 29.99
C VAL A 71 -12.88 8.07 30.06
N ALA A 72 -13.09 9.28 30.60
CA ALA A 72 -14.41 9.87 30.78
C ALA A 72 -15.05 10.22 29.42
N ALA A 73 -14.26 10.77 28.49
CA ALA A 73 -14.73 11.01 27.13
C ALA A 73 -15.07 9.70 26.40
N VAL A 74 -14.25 8.66 26.57
CA VAL A 74 -14.52 7.33 26.00
C VAL A 74 -15.83 6.73 26.53
N GLU A 75 -16.07 6.78 27.84
CA GLU A 75 -17.31 6.27 28.45
C GLU A 75 -18.54 7.02 27.98
N LYS A 76 -18.41 8.33 27.80
CA LYS A 76 -19.48 9.15 27.23
C LYS A 76 -19.76 8.75 25.79
N ALA A 77 -18.73 8.55 24.97
CA ALA A 77 -18.85 8.18 23.56
C ALA A 77 -19.48 6.78 23.37
N LEU A 78 -19.20 5.84 24.27
CA LEU A 78 -19.68 4.45 24.18
C LEU A 78 -21.00 4.18 24.91
N ARG A 79 -21.66 5.20 25.46
CA ARG A 79 -22.87 5.03 26.27
C ARG A 79 -24.01 4.35 25.53
N GLU A 80 -24.23 4.73 24.27
CA GLU A 80 -25.33 4.25 23.43
C GLU A 80 -24.88 3.15 22.45
N LEU A 81 -23.73 2.51 22.73
CA LEU A 81 -23.11 1.52 21.83
C LEU A 81 -24.08 0.39 21.44
N GLU A 82 -24.92 -0.08 22.36
CA GLU A 82 -25.91 -1.14 22.10
C GLU A 82 -26.91 -0.78 21.00
N TYR A 83 -27.27 0.50 20.89
CA TYR A 83 -28.26 0.99 19.93
C TYR A 83 -27.61 1.46 18.63
N ASP A 84 -26.40 2.02 18.72
CA ASP A 84 -25.75 2.67 17.59
C ASP A 84 -24.88 1.69 16.77
N TYR A 85 -24.46 0.55 17.33
CA TYR A 85 -23.60 -0.40 16.60
C TYR A 85 -24.33 -1.05 15.41
N PRO A 86 -23.72 -1.10 14.20
CA PRO A 86 -22.33 -0.74 13.87
C PRO A 86 -22.12 0.71 13.39
N GLN A 87 -23.16 1.54 13.38
CA GLN A 87 -23.14 2.95 12.93
C GLN A 87 -22.55 3.91 13.98
N ILE A 88 -21.37 3.59 14.51
CA ILE A 88 -20.70 4.33 15.60
C ILE A 88 -19.63 5.33 15.12
N VAL A 89 -19.33 5.37 13.82
CA VAL A 89 -18.29 6.24 13.24
C VAL A 89 -18.50 7.73 13.60
N PRO A 90 -19.72 8.31 13.54
CA PRO A 90 -19.93 9.70 13.94
C PRO A 90 -19.53 9.99 15.39
N GLN A 91 -19.80 9.06 16.31
CA GLN A 91 -19.47 9.14 17.73
C GLN A 91 -17.95 9.07 17.94
N LEU A 92 -17.26 8.24 17.16
CA LEU A 92 -15.80 8.14 17.18
C LEU A 92 -15.13 9.42 16.66
N LEU A 93 -15.67 10.01 15.60
CA LEU A 93 -15.22 11.31 15.12
C LEU A 93 -15.44 12.38 16.19
N ALA A 94 -16.61 12.44 16.82
CA ALA A 94 -16.88 13.37 17.91
C ALA A 94 -15.89 13.19 19.09
N LEU A 95 -15.59 11.93 19.46
CA LEU A 95 -14.58 11.61 20.46
C LEU A 95 -13.21 12.17 20.07
N ALA A 96 -12.74 11.90 18.85
CA ALA A 96 -11.43 12.33 18.36
C ALA A 96 -11.24 13.85 18.36
N HIS A 97 -12.33 14.61 18.16
CA HIS A 97 -12.33 16.08 18.22
C HIS A 97 -12.45 16.62 19.65
N SER A 98 -13.07 15.87 20.57
CA SER A 98 -13.31 16.32 21.95
C SER A 98 -12.10 16.18 22.88
N VAL A 99 -11.21 15.22 22.60
CA VAL A 99 -10.04 14.92 23.42
C VAL A 99 -8.81 15.73 23.00
N ALA A 100 -7.84 15.88 23.92
CA ALA A 100 -6.57 16.53 23.60
C ALA A 100 -5.84 15.79 22.47
N LYS A 101 -5.18 16.52 21.56
CA LYS A 101 -4.46 15.94 20.40
C LYS A 101 -3.51 14.80 20.82
N ALA A 102 -2.77 14.98 21.92
CA ALA A 102 -1.82 14.00 22.43
C ALA A 102 -2.45 12.77 23.13
N ALA A 103 -3.75 12.84 23.46
CA ALA A 103 -4.53 11.72 24.03
C ALA A 103 -5.44 11.04 22.99
N ARG A 104 -5.48 11.56 21.76
CA ARG A 104 -6.44 11.12 20.74
C ARG A 104 -6.29 9.66 20.38
N GLU A 105 -5.07 9.25 20.04
CA GLU A 105 -4.75 7.87 19.64
C GLU A 105 -5.01 6.90 20.80
N SER A 106 -4.57 7.24 22.02
CA SER A 106 -4.77 6.41 23.21
C SER A 106 -6.26 6.29 23.59
N SER A 107 -7.03 7.39 23.54
CA SER A 107 -8.48 7.39 23.75
C SER A 107 -9.22 6.55 22.71
N LEU A 108 -8.86 6.68 21.43
CA LEU A 108 -9.47 5.88 20.36
C LEU A 108 -9.11 4.40 20.49
N ALA A 109 -7.88 4.06 20.85
CA ALA A 109 -7.48 2.68 21.13
C ALA A 109 -8.29 2.08 22.29
N LEU A 110 -8.48 2.83 23.38
CA LEU A 110 -9.30 2.39 24.50
C LEU A 110 -10.78 2.20 24.09
N ALA A 111 -11.32 3.13 23.29
CA ALA A 111 -12.68 3.00 22.77
C ALA A 111 -12.83 1.76 21.88
N GLY A 112 -11.82 1.49 21.04
CA GLY A 112 -11.70 0.29 20.23
C GLY A 112 -11.76 -0.96 21.10
N ARG A 113 -10.86 -1.10 22.08
CA ARG A 113 -10.79 -2.29 22.96
C ARG A 113 -12.11 -2.58 23.66
N ARG A 114 -12.77 -1.56 24.19
CA ARG A 114 -14.05 -1.72 24.87
C ARG A 114 -15.16 -2.15 23.90
N THR A 115 -15.17 -1.57 22.70
CA THR A 115 -16.12 -1.93 21.65
C THR A 115 -15.90 -3.37 21.17
N GLY A 116 -14.65 -3.75 20.87
CA GLY A 116 -14.31 -5.11 20.42
C GLY A 116 -14.66 -6.17 21.46
N ALA A 117 -14.34 -5.93 22.74
CA ALA A 117 -14.70 -6.84 23.82
C ALA A 117 -16.22 -6.99 23.99
N TRP A 118 -16.97 -5.89 23.82
CA TRP A 118 -18.44 -5.92 23.84
C TRP A 118 -19.01 -6.73 22.67
N VAL A 119 -18.49 -6.53 21.46
CA VAL A 119 -18.88 -7.32 20.27
C VAL A 119 -18.57 -8.79 20.47
N PHE A 120 -17.37 -9.13 20.97
CA PHE A 120 -17.01 -10.51 21.28
C PHE A 120 -18.02 -11.16 22.24
N ALA A 121 -18.31 -10.49 23.36
CA ALA A 121 -19.25 -11.01 24.36
C ALA A 121 -20.68 -11.20 23.82
N ARG A 122 -21.09 -10.37 22.86
CA ARG A 122 -22.43 -10.39 22.26
C ARG A 122 -22.57 -11.44 21.16
N GLU A 123 -21.56 -11.56 20.30
CA GLU A 123 -21.68 -12.28 19.01
C GLU A 123 -20.79 -13.52 18.92
N TYR A 124 -19.68 -13.58 19.67
CA TYR A 124 -18.61 -14.58 19.50
C TYR A 124 -18.20 -15.27 20.81
N ALA A 125 -18.99 -15.14 21.88
CA ALA A 125 -18.64 -15.66 23.20
C ALA A 125 -18.47 -17.20 23.27
N LEU A 126 -18.91 -17.92 22.23
CA LEU A 126 -18.78 -19.37 22.09
C LEU A 126 -17.59 -19.79 21.22
N ASP A 127 -16.89 -18.83 20.60
CA ASP A 127 -15.79 -19.06 19.67
C ASP A 127 -14.45 -18.78 20.36
N ASP A 128 -14.09 -19.63 21.33
CA ASP A 128 -12.83 -19.58 22.06
C ASP A 128 -11.82 -20.66 21.60
N GLY A 129 -10.52 -20.40 21.82
CA GLY A 129 -9.43 -21.32 21.49
C GLY A 129 -9.12 -21.46 20.00
N LEU A 130 -9.48 -20.47 19.18
CA LEU A 130 -9.14 -20.43 17.76
C LEU A 130 -7.65 -20.16 17.55
N ASP A 131 -7.07 -20.69 16.46
CA ASP A 131 -5.78 -20.19 16.01
C ASP A 131 -5.90 -18.75 15.49
N LEU A 132 -4.80 -18.02 15.43
CA LEU A 132 -4.85 -16.60 15.05
C LEU A 132 -5.45 -16.38 13.65
N ARG A 133 -5.14 -17.26 12.68
CA ARG A 133 -5.63 -17.11 11.31
C ARG A 133 -7.14 -17.34 11.28
N GLU A 134 -7.62 -18.38 11.95
CA GLU A 134 -9.04 -18.69 12.10
C GLU A 134 -9.79 -17.53 12.77
N ALA A 135 -9.22 -16.98 13.85
CA ALA A 135 -9.80 -15.84 14.55
C ALA A 135 -9.89 -14.58 13.65
N ILE A 136 -8.87 -14.30 12.84
CA ILE A 136 -8.91 -13.19 11.88
C ILE A 136 -9.96 -13.45 10.79
N GLU A 137 -9.98 -14.65 10.19
CA GLU A 137 -10.87 -14.99 9.08
C GLU A 137 -12.36 -15.05 9.48
N HIS A 138 -12.65 -15.60 10.66
CA HIS A 138 -14.01 -15.87 11.11
C HIS A 138 -14.60 -14.79 12.02
N ILE A 139 -13.77 -14.03 12.72
CA ILE A 139 -14.22 -13.01 13.68
C ILE A 139 -13.71 -11.62 13.29
N GLY A 140 -12.40 -11.46 13.18
CA GLY A 140 -11.75 -10.15 13.03
C GLY A 140 -12.15 -9.40 11.77
N ALA A 141 -11.92 -9.99 10.60
CA ALA A 141 -12.24 -9.36 9.33
C ALA A 141 -13.75 -9.17 9.14
N PRO A 142 -14.63 -10.14 9.43
CA PRO A 142 -16.09 -9.94 9.37
C PRO A 142 -16.59 -8.80 10.25
N ALA A 143 -16.16 -8.74 11.52
CA ALA A 143 -16.60 -7.69 12.43
C ALA A 143 -16.07 -6.31 12.02
N LEU A 144 -14.83 -6.23 11.52
CA LEU A 144 -14.26 -4.97 11.06
C LEU A 144 -14.96 -4.44 9.79
N ARG A 145 -15.39 -5.33 8.88
CA ARG A 145 -16.20 -4.98 7.69
C ARG A 145 -17.55 -4.35 8.02
N ALA A 146 -18.08 -4.58 9.23
CA ALA A 146 -19.30 -3.90 9.67
C ALA A 146 -19.09 -2.40 9.93
N LEU A 147 -17.84 -1.99 10.19
CA LEU A 147 -17.47 -0.62 10.57
C LEU A 147 -16.81 0.18 9.45
N VAL A 148 -16.01 -0.49 8.62
CA VAL A 148 -15.19 0.14 7.58
C VAL A 148 -14.93 -0.82 6.43
N GLU A 149 -14.68 -0.30 5.24
CA GLU A 149 -14.26 -1.10 4.11
C GLU A 149 -12.88 -1.69 4.39
N VAL A 150 -12.78 -3.03 4.38
CA VAL A 150 -11.53 -3.73 4.68
C VAL A 150 -11.34 -4.99 3.83
N ASP A 151 -10.13 -5.12 3.29
CA ASP A 151 -9.63 -6.32 2.64
C ASP A 151 -8.67 -7.09 3.57
N GLN A 152 -8.74 -8.41 3.52
CA GLN A 152 -7.84 -9.27 4.27
C GLN A 152 -6.79 -9.89 3.32
N GLN A 153 -5.52 -9.78 3.71
CA GLN A 153 -4.39 -10.39 3.02
C GLN A 153 -3.55 -11.19 4.02
N GLY A 154 -3.87 -12.46 4.20
CA GLY A 154 -3.26 -13.29 5.25
C GLY A 154 -3.56 -12.72 6.64
N ALA A 155 -2.51 -12.35 7.37
CA ALA A 155 -2.59 -11.73 8.70
C ALA A 155 -2.57 -10.19 8.66
N GLN A 156 -2.79 -9.59 7.48
CA GLN A 156 -2.91 -8.14 7.31
C GLN A 156 -4.34 -7.75 6.97
N LEU A 157 -4.79 -6.64 7.54
CA LEU A 157 -6.08 -6.01 7.25
C LEU A 157 -5.82 -4.64 6.63
N HIS A 158 -6.27 -4.47 5.40
CA HIS A 158 -6.16 -3.26 4.59
C HIS A 158 -7.45 -2.47 4.70
N ILE A 159 -7.42 -1.38 5.45
CA ILE A 159 -8.56 -0.50 5.69
C ILE A 159 -8.55 0.61 4.64
N HIS A 160 -9.58 0.59 3.80
CA HIS A 160 -9.79 1.59 2.74
C HIS A 160 -10.56 2.77 3.28
N ASP A 161 -10.19 3.98 2.84
CA ASP A 161 -10.90 5.22 3.14
C ASP A 161 -11.33 5.43 4.60
N SER A 162 -10.45 5.05 5.55
CA SER A 162 -10.71 5.18 6.99
C SER A 162 -11.22 6.59 7.34
N PRO A 163 -12.45 6.72 7.86
CA PRO A 163 -13.02 8.03 8.19
C PRO A 163 -12.24 8.71 9.32
N LEU A 164 -11.55 7.92 10.15
CA LEU A 164 -10.74 8.40 11.26
C LEU A 164 -9.36 8.90 10.82
N CYS A 165 -8.95 8.68 9.57
CA CYS A 165 -7.60 8.98 9.06
C CYS A 165 -7.57 10.06 7.97
N THR A 166 -8.59 10.93 7.95
CA THR A 166 -8.68 12.12 7.08
C THR A 166 -7.77 13.25 7.57
N GLU A 167 -7.63 14.34 6.82
CA GLU A 167 -6.68 15.44 7.11
C GLU A 167 -6.81 16.03 8.54
N ASP A 168 -8.04 16.11 9.06
CA ASP A 168 -8.31 16.56 10.43
C ASP A 168 -8.24 15.41 11.47
N GLY A 169 -8.34 14.17 10.99
CA GLY A 169 -8.32 12.92 11.72
C GLY A 169 -6.92 12.30 11.78
N HIS A 170 -6.07 12.80 12.69
CA HIS A 170 -4.85 12.06 13.08
C HIS A 170 -5.21 11.01 14.13
N SER A 171 -5.86 9.91 13.74
CA SER A 171 -6.20 8.81 14.66
C SER A 171 -5.22 7.65 14.64
N GLY A 172 -4.35 7.56 13.62
CA GLY A 172 -3.42 6.44 13.47
C GLY A 172 -4.10 5.08 13.31
N CYS A 173 -5.38 5.04 12.91
CA CYS A 173 -6.23 3.83 12.97
C CYS A 173 -6.30 3.20 14.37
N SER A 174 -5.95 3.92 15.45
CA SER A 174 -5.83 3.35 16.79
C SER A 174 -7.13 2.72 17.30
N PHE A 175 -8.29 3.25 16.90
CA PHE A 175 -9.58 2.61 17.18
C PHE A 175 -9.67 1.20 16.61
N PHE A 176 -9.27 0.98 15.36
CA PHE A 176 -9.36 -0.33 14.72
C PHE A 176 -8.36 -1.33 15.31
N SER A 177 -7.14 -0.88 15.64
CA SER A 177 -6.18 -1.71 16.37
C SER A 177 -6.75 -2.13 17.73
N GLY A 178 -7.27 -1.17 18.51
CA GLY A 178 -7.91 -1.48 19.78
C GLY A 178 -9.13 -2.38 19.64
N PHE A 179 -9.96 -2.17 18.61
CA PHE A 179 -11.13 -2.99 18.33
C PHE A 179 -10.75 -4.46 18.13
N LEU A 180 -9.75 -4.71 17.29
CA LEU A 180 -9.24 -6.06 17.06
C LEU A 180 -8.57 -6.65 18.31
N GLU A 181 -7.84 -5.86 19.10
CA GLU A 181 -7.29 -6.31 20.39
C GLU A 181 -8.39 -6.82 21.34
N GLY A 182 -9.46 -6.04 21.51
CA GLY A 182 -10.56 -6.40 22.40
C GLY A 182 -11.43 -7.55 21.85
N LEU A 183 -11.53 -7.65 20.53
CA LEU A 183 -12.33 -8.66 19.84
C LEU A 183 -11.64 -10.02 19.78
N LEU A 184 -10.37 -10.05 19.38
CA LEU A 184 -9.64 -11.29 19.11
C LEU A 184 -8.91 -11.83 20.34
N GLY A 185 -8.53 -10.97 21.29
CA GLY A 185 -7.81 -11.38 22.50
C GLY A 185 -8.50 -12.53 23.26
N PRO A 186 -9.82 -12.47 23.50
CA PRO A 186 -10.55 -13.59 24.10
C PRO A 186 -10.62 -14.84 23.21
N ALA A 187 -10.75 -14.68 21.89
CA ALA A 187 -10.93 -15.78 20.94
C ALA A 187 -9.70 -16.70 20.85
N ILE A 188 -8.51 -16.14 21.00
CA ILE A 188 -7.24 -16.89 20.86
C ILE A 188 -6.60 -17.26 22.20
N ALA A 189 -7.23 -16.95 23.33
CA ALA A 189 -6.67 -17.22 24.65
C ALA A 189 -6.38 -18.73 24.84
N PRO A 190 -5.23 -19.12 25.45
CA PRO A 190 -4.23 -18.29 26.12
C PRO A 190 -3.11 -17.74 25.21
N GLY A 191 -3.28 -17.72 23.89
CA GLY A 191 -2.33 -17.15 22.92
C GLY A 191 -2.07 -15.66 23.09
N GLY A 192 -0.96 -15.18 22.52
CA GLY A 192 -0.62 -13.77 22.45
C GLY A 192 -1.32 -13.08 21.28
N LEU A 193 -1.55 -11.77 21.39
CA LEU A 193 -2.03 -10.94 20.29
C LEU A 193 -1.21 -9.66 20.25
N SER A 194 -0.63 -9.38 19.08
CA SER A 194 0.02 -8.11 18.79
C SER A 194 -0.54 -7.54 17.49
N ILE A 195 -0.87 -6.25 17.51
CA ILE A 195 -1.41 -5.54 16.35
C ILE A 195 -0.53 -4.33 16.07
N PHE A 196 -0.03 -4.25 14.84
CA PHE A 196 0.91 -3.21 14.44
C PHE A 196 0.34 -2.44 13.25
N PRO A 197 0.20 -1.11 13.34
CA PRO A 197 -0.05 -0.30 12.17
C PRO A 197 1.22 -0.29 11.29
N VAL A 198 1.12 -0.86 10.10
CA VAL A 198 2.21 -0.91 9.11
C VAL A 198 2.30 0.40 8.36
N CYS A 199 1.15 0.91 7.90
CA CYS A 199 1.00 2.17 7.18
C CYS A 199 -0.33 2.81 7.58
N CYS A 200 -0.42 4.14 7.54
CA CYS A 200 -1.67 4.84 7.83
C CYS A 200 -1.77 6.18 7.10
N ARG A 201 -2.96 6.47 6.56
CA ARG A 201 -3.28 7.72 5.88
C ARG A 201 -3.10 8.95 6.76
N SER A 202 -3.31 8.84 8.07
CA SER A 202 -3.02 9.92 9.04
C SER A 202 -1.56 10.38 9.05
N TYR A 203 -0.64 9.56 8.52
CA TYR A 203 0.79 9.86 8.43
C TYR A 203 1.28 9.92 6.97
N GLY A 204 0.37 10.05 5.99
CA GLY A 204 0.69 10.30 4.59
C GLY A 204 0.83 9.06 3.70
N ALA A 205 0.41 7.88 4.15
CA ALA A 205 0.25 6.71 3.27
C ALA A 205 -1.04 6.80 2.42
N ASP A 206 -1.13 6.00 1.35
CA ASP A 206 -2.33 5.93 0.50
C ASP A 206 -3.46 5.09 1.14
N GLU A 207 -3.08 4.07 1.92
CA GLU A 207 -4.00 3.17 2.63
C GLU A 207 -3.57 2.98 4.09
N CYS A 208 -4.48 2.40 4.88
CA CYS A 208 -4.18 2.01 6.26
C CYS A 208 -4.05 0.49 6.36
N VAL A 209 -2.92 -0.01 6.86
CA VAL A 209 -2.66 -1.45 6.97
C VAL A 209 -2.35 -1.83 8.40
N LEU A 210 -3.06 -2.81 8.93
CA LEU A 210 -2.81 -3.41 10.24
C LEU A 210 -2.26 -4.83 10.07
N ALA A 211 -1.09 -5.11 10.62
CA ALA A 211 -0.56 -6.46 10.72
C ALA A 211 -0.90 -7.07 12.10
N ILE A 212 -1.26 -8.34 12.10
CA ILE A 212 -1.66 -9.08 13.30
C ILE A 212 -0.73 -10.29 13.48
N SER A 213 -0.24 -10.53 14.69
CA SER A 213 0.62 -11.66 15.04
C SER A 213 0.34 -12.18 16.44
N ASP A 214 0.73 -13.41 16.73
CA ASP A 214 0.63 -14.08 18.03
C ASP A 214 1.94 -14.10 18.84
#